data_AF-A0A4R8LY98-F1
#
_entry.id   AF-A0A4R8LY98-F1
#
_cell.length_a   1.000
_cell.length_b   1.000
_cell.length_c   1.000
_cell.angle_alpha   90.00
_cell.angle_beta   90.00
_cell.angle_gamma   90.00
#
_symmetry.space_group_name_H-M   'P 1'
#
loop_
_entity.id
_entity.type
_entity.pdbx_description
1 polymer ?
#
loop_
_entity_poly.entity_id
_entity_poly.type
_entity_poly.pdbx_seq_one_letter_code
_entity_poly.pdbx_strand_id
1 'polypeptide(L)'
;MVVLVIAAYVTSRYNWMTCHVCLGRCILTLLIFRILWGFWGSDTTRFRQFLVRPSTALAYARGFFSQRGVTHIGHTPAGGWMVVAFIFVLSMQVLTGLFVNNDVVRVGALFGIFSANTVDAVVSAHGTLFLLLMFFVTIHVAAVALYWIVKRQNLVRPMATGIQYLPPGGEKPGIMSMRRTVSLFLLSVIIATMIGQL
;
A
#
# COMPACT_ATOMS: atom_id res chain seq x y z
N MET A 1 4.53 2.73 3.93
CA MET A 1 4.43 2.47 2.48
C MET A 1 4.61 3.72 1.65
N VAL A 2 3.75 4.75 1.77
CA VAL A 2 3.86 5.98 0.96
C VAL A 2 5.25 6.60 1.00
N VAL A 3 5.87 6.72 2.18
CA VAL A 3 7.24 7.23 2.33
C VAL A 3 8.25 6.42 1.53
N LEU A 4 8.15 5.09 1.51
CA LEU A 4 9.05 4.22 0.74
C LEU A 4 8.83 4.37 -0.76
N VAL A 5 7.58 4.54 -1.21
CA VAL A 5 7.27 4.80 -2.63
C VAL A 5 7.92 6.11 -3.08
N ILE A 6 7.80 7.17 -2.27
CA ILE A 6 8.44 8.47 -2.55
C ILE A 6 9.97 8.32 -2.56
N ALA A 7 10.55 7.63 -1.56
CA ALA A 7 11.98 7.38 -1.52
C ALA A 7 12.46 6.59 -2.75
N ALA A 8 11.73 5.55 -3.16
CA ALA A 8 12.05 4.75 -4.34
C ALA A 8 12.04 5.60 -5.61
N TYR A 9 11.06 6.50 -5.76
CA TYR A 9 11.03 7.46 -6.86
C TYR A 9 12.25 8.40 -6.86
N VAL A 10 12.57 9.00 -5.72
CA VAL A 10 13.72 9.91 -5.58
C VAL A 10 15.01 9.18 -5.96
N THR A 11 15.23 7.97 -5.45
CA THR A 11 16.42 7.18 -5.78
C THR A 11 16.50 6.83 -7.27
N SER A 12 15.38 6.51 -7.92
CA SER A 12 15.34 6.30 -9.38
C SER A 12 15.69 7.58 -10.14
N ARG A 13 15.15 8.75 -9.72
CA ARG A 13 15.41 10.04 -10.36
C ARG A 13 16.88 10.46 -10.31
N TYR A 14 17.58 10.12 -9.23
CA TYR A 14 19.03 10.36 -9.06
C TYR A 14 19.90 9.21 -9.57
N ASN A 15 19.32 8.21 -10.26
CA ASN A 15 20.02 7.04 -10.76
C ASN A 15 20.73 6.19 -9.68
N TRP A 16 20.25 6.23 -8.44
CA TRP A 16 20.71 5.39 -7.33
C TRP A 16 20.00 4.04 -7.37
N MET A 17 20.27 3.27 -8.43
CA MET A 17 19.48 2.08 -8.76
C MET A 17 19.57 0.97 -7.70
N THR A 18 20.73 0.81 -7.06
CA THR A 18 20.88 -0.12 -5.92
C THR A 18 19.92 0.24 -4.77
N CYS A 19 19.78 1.52 -4.46
CA CYS A 19 18.84 2.00 -3.44
C CYS A 19 17.39 1.82 -3.90
N HIS A 20 17.09 2.12 -5.17
CA HIS A 20 15.76 1.92 -5.74
C HIS A 20 15.30 0.46 -5.61
N VAL A 21 16.14 -0.50 -6.00
CA VAL A 21 15.86 -1.94 -5.89
C VAL A 21 15.72 -2.37 -4.43
N CYS A 22 16.59 -1.88 -3.55
CA CYS A 22 16.50 -2.16 -2.11
C CYS A 22 15.17 -1.70 -1.53
N LEU A 23 14.75 -0.47 -1.84
CA LEU A 23 13.47 0.09 -1.43
C LEU A 23 12.29 -0.68 -2.05
N GLY A 24 12.40 -1.10 -3.32
CA GLY A 24 11.43 -1.97 -3.98
C GLY A 24 11.23 -3.29 -3.24
N ARG A 25 12.31 -3.92 -2.77
CA ARG A 25 12.24 -5.14 -1.95
C ARG A 25 11.58 -4.89 -0.59
N CYS A 26 11.90 -3.77 0.08
CA CYS A 26 11.22 -3.39 1.31
C CYS A 26 9.71 -3.17 1.09
N ILE A 27 9.34 -2.53 -0.02
CA ILE A 27 7.94 -2.33 -0.41
C ILE A 27 7.26 -3.67 -0.65
N LEU A 28 7.89 -4.60 -1.38
CA LEU A 28 7.38 -5.96 -1.62
C LEU A 28 7.09 -6.70 -0.31
N THR A 29 8.05 -6.71 0.63
CA THR A 29 7.86 -7.34 1.95
C THR A 29 6.67 -6.74 2.68
N LEU A 30 6.60 -5.42 2.79
CA LEU A 30 5.49 -4.76 3.48
C LEU A 30 4.16 -4.95 2.77
N LEU A 31 4.16 -5.05 1.44
CA LEU A 31 2.96 -5.30 0.63
C LEU A 31 2.41 -6.69 0.90
N ILE A 32 3.25 -7.72 0.87
CA ILE A 32 2.86 -9.09 1.23
C ILE A 32 2.35 -9.11 2.67
N PHE A 33 3.08 -8.51 3.60
CA PHE A 33 2.64 -8.40 5.00
C PHE A 33 1.26 -7.75 5.08
N ARG A 34 1.03 -6.63 4.37
CA ARG A 34 -0.24 -5.92 4.38
C ARG A 34 -1.39 -6.76 3.82
N ILE A 35 -1.14 -7.53 2.77
CA ILE A 35 -2.14 -8.45 2.19
C ILE A 35 -2.50 -9.52 3.22
N LEU A 36 -1.50 -10.24 3.77
CA LEU A 36 -1.72 -11.27 4.80
C LEU A 36 -2.45 -10.68 6.03
N TRP A 37 -1.99 -9.53 6.49
CA TRP A 37 -2.58 -8.80 7.60
C TRP A 37 -4.03 -8.36 7.33
N GLY A 38 -4.37 -8.08 6.07
CA GLY A 38 -5.73 -7.77 5.65
C GLY A 38 -6.70 -8.96 5.68
N PHE A 39 -6.21 -10.20 5.71
CA PHE A 39 -7.05 -11.39 5.86
C PHE A 39 -7.08 -11.91 7.29
N TRP A 40 -5.92 -11.98 7.96
CA TRP A 40 -5.76 -12.65 9.25
C TRP A 40 -5.47 -11.70 10.43
N GLY A 41 -5.29 -10.40 10.18
CA GLY A 41 -4.85 -9.42 11.18
C GLY A 41 -5.90 -9.07 12.25
N SER A 42 -5.74 -7.88 12.84
CA SER A 42 -6.66 -7.33 13.84
C SER A 42 -7.96 -6.82 13.18
N ASP A 43 -9.03 -6.62 13.95
CA ASP A 43 -10.34 -6.27 13.39
C ASP A 43 -10.31 -4.99 12.55
N THR A 44 -9.60 -3.96 13.02
CA THR A 44 -9.46 -2.67 12.30
C THR A 44 -8.71 -2.75 10.97
N THR A 45 -8.10 -3.91 10.69
CA THR A 45 -7.23 -4.12 9.54
C THR A 45 -7.72 -5.21 8.59
N ARG A 46 -8.72 -6.01 8.97
CA ARG A 46 -9.27 -7.03 8.08
C ARG A 46 -10.14 -6.42 7.01
N PHE A 47 -9.94 -6.81 5.75
CA PHE A 47 -10.74 -6.32 4.61
C PHE A 47 -12.24 -6.46 4.85
N ARG A 48 -12.68 -7.60 5.41
CA ARG A 48 -14.10 -7.87 5.71
C ARG A 48 -14.72 -6.91 6.72
N GLN A 49 -13.92 -6.29 7.59
CA GLN A 49 -14.41 -5.40 8.65
C GLN A 49 -14.63 -3.97 8.16
N PHE A 50 -13.86 -3.52 7.16
CA PHE A 50 -13.93 -2.13 6.69
C PHE A 50 -14.41 -1.97 5.24
N LEU A 51 -14.42 -3.03 4.42
CA LEU A 51 -14.91 -2.95 3.06
C LEU A 51 -16.44 -3.02 3.02
N VAL A 52 -17.03 -1.87 2.70
CA VAL A 52 -18.46 -1.74 2.40
C VAL A 52 -18.71 -1.81 0.89
N ARG A 53 -19.98 -1.89 0.49
CA ARG A 53 -20.38 -1.84 -0.93
C ARG A 53 -19.81 -0.58 -1.62
N PRO A 54 -19.35 -0.67 -2.89
CA PRO A 54 -18.80 0.48 -3.61
C PRO A 54 -19.74 1.69 -3.64
N SER A 55 -21.05 1.45 -3.77
CA SER A 55 -22.08 2.50 -3.76
C SER A 55 -22.12 3.27 -2.42
N THR A 56 -21.94 2.58 -1.29
CA THR A 56 -21.87 3.19 0.03
C THR A 56 -20.61 4.04 0.19
N ALA A 57 -19.47 3.57 -0.32
CA ALA A 57 -18.23 4.33 -0.30
C ALA A 57 -18.32 5.60 -1.16
N LEU A 58 -18.96 5.51 -2.33
CA LEU A 58 -19.19 6.66 -3.20
C LEU A 58 -20.18 7.66 -2.59
N ALA A 59 -21.27 7.18 -1.98
CA ALA A 59 -22.21 8.02 -1.25
C ALA A 59 -21.52 8.74 -0.08
N TYR A 60 -20.66 8.03 0.66
CA TYR A 60 -19.86 8.61 1.73
C TYR A 60 -18.90 9.70 1.21
N ALA A 61 -18.20 9.45 0.10
CA ALA A 61 -17.30 10.42 -0.51
C ALA A 61 -18.05 11.69 -0.96
N ARG A 62 -19.24 11.54 -1.56
CA ARG A 62 -20.09 12.68 -1.97
C ARG A 62 -20.62 13.46 -0.77
N GLY A 63 -20.98 12.77 0.30
CA GLY A 63 -21.46 13.37 1.56
C GLY A 63 -20.36 13.89 2.49
N PHE A 64 -19.09 13.89 2.04
CA PHE A 64 -17.94 14.18 2.90
C PHE A 64 -18.06 15.53 3.63
N PHE A 65 -18.49 16.60 2.96
CA PHE A 65 -18.60 17.91 3.60
C PHE A 65 -19.79 18.03 4.56
N SER A 66 -20.83 17.22 4.38
CA SER A 66 -22.06 17.29 5.18
C SER A 66 -21.97 16.53 6.51
N GLN A 67 -21.19 15.46 6.60
CA GLN A 67 -21.16 14.56 7.78
C GLN A 67 -20.13 14.97 8.84
N ARG A 68 -20.25 16.15 9.48
CA ARG A 68 -19.30 16.56 10.55
C ARG A 68 -19.47 15.67 11.79
N GLY A 69 -18.36 15.30 12.44
CA GLY A 69 -18.36 14.62 13.75
C GLY A 69 -18.37 13.08 13.73
N VAL A 70 -18.58 12.43 12.59
CA VAL A 70 -18.54 10.95 12.52
C VAL A 70 -17.08 10.49 12.60
N THR A 71 -16.76 9.66 13.60
CA THR A 71 -15.45 9.03 13.75
C THR A 71 -15.59 7.55 13.44
N HIS A 72 -14.90 7.07 12.40
CA HIS A 72 -14.87 5.65 12.07
C HIS A 72 -13.68 4.97 12.76
N ILE A 73 -13.90 3.78 13.29
CA ILE A 73 -12.84 2.94 13.85
C ILE A 73 -12.11 2.25 12.70
N GLY A 74 -10.80 2.46 12.59
CA GLY A 74 -10.01 1.89 11.49
C GLY A 74 -10.11 2.73 10.20
N HIS A 75 -10.88 2.27 9.21
CA HIS A 75 -10.98 2.93 7.91
C HIS A 75 -12.39 3.45 7.64
N THR A 76 -12.47 4.62 7.02
CA THR A 76 -13.74 5.13 6.50
C THR A 76 -14.15 4.35 5.25
N PRO A 77 -15.45 4.34 4.86
CA PRO A 77 -15.92 3.68 3.64
C PRO A 77 -15.09 3.98 2.39
N ALA A 78 -14.79 5.26 2.16
CA ALA A 78 -13.93 5.68 1.04
C ALA A 78 -12.45 5.28 1.27
N GLY A 79 -11.96 5.40 2.51
CA GLY A 79 -10.60 4.98 2.87
C GLY A 79 -10.35 3.48 2.66
N GLY A 80 -11.34 2.63 2.90
CA GLY A 80 -11.26 1.19 2.67
C GLY A 80 -11.03 0.84 1.21
N TRP A 81 -11.80 1.44 0.30
CA TRP A 81 -11.61 1.27 -1.16
C TRP A 81 -10.29 1.86 -1.65
N MET A 82 -9.85 2.96 -1.04
CA MET A 82 -8.53 3.52 -1.33
C MET A 82 -7.40 2.53 -1.00
N VAL A 83 -7.49 1.81 0.13
CA VAL A 83 -6.50 0.78 0.48
C VAL A 83 -6.45 -0.34 -0.57
N VAL A 84 -7.62 -0.81 -1.03
CA VAL A 84 -7.68 -1.87 -2.05
C VAL A 84 -7.08 -1.39 -3.38
N ALA A 85 -7.46 -0.20 -3.84
CA ALA A 85 -6.91 0.38 -5.07
C ALA A 85 -5.39 0.57 -4.98
N PHE A 86 -4.91 1.07 -3.84
CA PHE A 86 -3.49 1.27 -3.60
C PHE A 86 -2.71 -0.06 -3.59
N ILE A 87 -3.23 -1.09 -2.92
CA ILE A 87 -2.63 -2.44 -2.91
C ILE A 87 -2.58 -3.01 -4.33
N PHE A 88 -3.65 -2.86 -5.11
CA PHE A 88 -3.73 -3.37 -6.47
C PHE A 88 -2.69 -2.73 -7.39
N VAL A 89 -2.65 -1.40 -7.45
CA VAL A 89 -1.69 -0.67 -8.30
C VAL A 89 -0.26 -0.89 -7.83
N LEU A 90 -0.02 -0.87 -6.52
CA LEU A 90 1.32 -1.13 -5.97
C LEU A 90 1.79 -2.56 -6.25
N SER A 91 0.89 -3.55 -6.23
CA SER A 91 1.23 -4.92 -6.63
C SER A 91 1.68 -4.97 -8.09
N MET A 92 0.94 -4.34 -9.00
CA MET A 92 1.34 -4.27 -10.41
C MET A 92 2.69 -3.53 -10.58
N GLN A 93 2.91 -2.44 -9.84
CA GLN A 93 4.18 -1.69 -9.87
C GLN A 93 5.36 -2.57 -9.43
N VAL A 94 5.20 -3.29 -8.31
CA VAL A 94 6.27 -4.13 -7.78
C VAL A 94 6.51 -5.34 -8.68
N LEU A 95 5.45 -5.98 -9.20
CA LEU A 95 5.57 -7.11 -10.12
C LEU A 95 6.31 -6.69 -11.39
N THR A 96 5.89 -5.60 -12.04
CA THR A 96 6.61 -5.08 -13.20
C THR A 96 8.05 -4.72 -12.86
N GLY A 97 8.31 -4.14 -11.68
CA GLY A 97 9.67 -3.83 -11.23
C GLY A 97 10.56 -5.05 -10.97
N LEU A 98 9.98 -6.21 -10.63
CA LEU A 98 10.70 -7.47 -10.55
C LEU A 98 11.10 -8.00 -11.94
N PHE A 99 10.29 -7.69 -12.96
CA PHE A 99 10.58 -8.07 -14.35
C PHE A 99 11.51 -7.09 -15.07
N VAL A 100 11.54 -5.81 -14.67
CA VAL A 100 12.49 -4.82 -15.20
C VAL A 100 13.88 -5.14 -14.68
N ASN A 101 14.69 -5.74 -15.53
CA ASN A 101 16.08 -6.09 -15.21
C ASN A 101 16.98 -4.86 -15.37
N ASN A 102 17.89 -4.62 -14.43
CA ASN A 102 18.83 -3.51 -14.53
C ASN A 102 19.87 -3.80 -15.61
N ASP A 103 20.13 -2.80 -16.46
CA ASP A 103 21.06 -2.82 -17.60
C ASP A 103 22.53 -3.18 -17.29
N VAL A 104 22.87 -3.52 -16.04
CA VAL A 104 24.24 -3.90 -15.63
C VAL A 104 24.44 -5.42 -15.56
N VAL A 105 23.38 -6.23 -15.46
CA VAL A 105 23.49 -7.70 -15.47
C VAL A 105 22.31 -8.30 -16.23
N ARG A 106 22.52 -8.60 -17.51
CA ARG A 106 21.63 -9.50 -18.30
C ARG A 106 21.74 -10.94 -17.81
N VAL A 107 21.42 -11.21 -16.54
CA VAL A 107 21.31 -12.57 -15.99
C VAL A 107 20.22 -12.57 -14.91
N GLY A 108 18.97 -12.66 -15.35
CA GLY A 108 17.88 -13.22 -14.55
C GLY A 108 17.58 -14.64 -15.04
N ALA A 109 17.07 -15.54 -14.19
CA ALA A 109 16.83 -16.94 -14.57
C ALA A 109 15.83 -17.11 -15.74
N LEU A 110 15.07 -16.05 -16.07
CA LEU A 110 14.08 -16.00 -17.15
C LEU A 110 14.52 -15.22 -18.40
N PHE A 111 15.75 -14.66 -18.43
CA PHE A 111 16.22 -13.73 -19.47
C PHE A 111 16.52 -14.38 -20.85
N GLY A 112 15.95 -15.56 -21.12
CA GLY A 112 16.00 -16.24 -22.42
C GLY A 112 14.63 -16.70 -22.94
N ILE A 113 13.53 -16.40 -22.23
CA ILE A 113 12.19 -16.94 -22.53
C ILE A 113 11.31 -15.92 -23.26
N PHE A 114 11.59 -14.61 -23.13
CA PHE A 114 10.73 -13.54 -23.66
C PHE A 114 11.41 -12.72 -24.77
N SER A 115 10.62 -12.24 -25.72
CA SER A 115 11.08 -11.37 -26.81
C SER A 115 11.41 -9.95 -26.31
N ALA A 116 12.28 -9.24 -27.03
CA ALA A 116 12.65 -7.85 -26.72
C ALA A 116 11.43 -6.93 -26.56
N ASN A 117 10.43 -7.09 -27.44
CA ASN A 117 9.17 -6.34 -27.37
C ASN A 117 8.43 -6.50 -26.03
N THR A 118 8.49 -7.69 -25.43
CA THR A 118 7.86 -7.95 -24.12
C THR A 118 8.59 -7.22 -23.00
N VAL A 119 9.93 -7.19 -23.05
CA VAL A 119 10.75 -6.45 -22.07
C VAL A 119 10.45 -4.96 -22.14
N ASP A 120 10.44 -4.38 -23.34
CA ASP A 120 10.12 -2.96 -23.54
C ASP A 120 8.71 -2.61 -23.07
N ALA A 121 7.74 -3.50 -23.32
CA ALA A 121 6.37 -3.33 -22.85
C ALA A 121 6.29 -3.32 -21.31
N VAL A 122 7.04 -4.19 -20.62
CA VAL A 122 7.09 -4.23 -19.16
C VAL A 122 7.74 -2.98 -18.57
N VAL A 123 8.85 -2.50 -19.16
CA VAL A 123 9.50 -1.25 -18.76
C VAL A 123 8.55 -0.06 -18.90
N SER A 124 7.88 0.04 -20.04
CA SER A 124 6.86 1.07 -20.30
C SER A 124 5.68 0.98 -19.32
N ALA A 125 5.21 -0.24 -19.04
CA ALA A 125 4.16 -0.47 -18.06
C ALA A 125 4.59 -0.04 -16.65
N HIS A 126 5.84 -0.32 -16.23
CA HIS A 126 6.37 0.12 -14.95
C HIS A 126 6.36 1.65 -14.80
N GLY A 127 6.73 2.38 -15.87
CA GLY A 127 6.64 3.85 -15.89
C GLY A 127 5.21 4.38 -15.85
N THR A 128 4.30 3.74 -16.58
CA THR A 128 2.87 4.14 -16.63
C THR A 128 2.17 3.87 -15.29
N LEU A 129 2.41 2.69 -14.71
CA LEU A 129 1.89 2.30 -13.40
C LEU A 129 2.44 3.23 -12.30
N PHE A 130 3.67 3.73 -12.45
CA PHE A 130 4.24 4.70 -11.52
C PHE A 130 3.45 6.01 -11.51
N LEU A 131 3.07 6.54 -12.68
CA LEU A 131 2.22 7.74 -12.77
C LEU A 131 0.86 7.51 -12.11
N LEU A 132 0.25 6.34 -12.35
CA LEU A 132 -1.00 5.96 -11.70
C LEU A 132 -0.84 5.85 -10.18
N LEU A 133 0.25 5.24 -9.70
CA LEU A 133 0.56 5.13 -8.29
C LEU A 133 0.72 6.50 -7.64
N MET A 134 1.40 7.44 -8.30
CA MET A 134 1.57 8.82 -7.82
C MET A 134 0.25 9.59 -7.76
N PHE A 135 -0.65 9.35 -8.70
CA PHE A 135 -2.01 9.87 -8.65
C PHE A 135 -2.74 9.40 -7.37
N PHE A 136 -2.69 8.10 -7.07
CA PHE A 136 -3.26 7.57 -5.82
C PHE A 136 -2.54 8.11 -4.56
N VAL A 137 -1.21 8.22 -4.55
CA VAL A 137 -0.47 8.84 -3.44
C VAL A 137 -0.96 10.28 -3.20
N THR A 138 -1.15 11.05 -4.28
CA THR A 138 -1.63 12.43 -4.20
C THR A 138 -3.03 12.51 -3.59
N ILE A 139 -3.97 11.67 -4.07
CA ILE A 139 -5.32 11.58 -3.50
C ILE A 139 -5.27 11.19 -2.03
N HIS A 140 -4.42 10.23 -1.66
CA HIS A 140 -4.27 9.78 -0.28
C HIS A 140 -3.83 10.94 0.64
N VAL A 141 -2.76 11.64 0.27
CA VAL A 141 -2.23 12.77 1.04
C VAL A 141 -3.25 13.91 1.12
N ALA A 142 -3.91 14.23 0.00
CA ALA A 142 -4.98 15.22 -0.03
C ALA A 142 -6.15 14.84 0.89
N ALA A 143 -6.58 13.58 0.90
CA ALA A 143 -7.61 13.10 1.80
C ALA A 143 -7.18 13.27 3.27
N VAL A 144 -5.97 12.85 3.63
CA VAL A 144 -5.44 13.03 5.00
C VAL A 144 -5.43 14.50 5.41
N ALA A 145 -5.00 15.40 4.52
CA ALA A 145 -5.04 16.84 4.75
C ALA A 145 -6.48 17.37 4.93
N LEU A 146 -7.42 16.92 4.10
CA LEU A 146 -8.84 17.30 4.21
C LEU A 146 -9.47 16.84 5.53
N TYR A 147 -9.17 15.64 6.02
CA TYR A 147 -9.62 15.20 7.34
C TYR A 147 -9.03 16.06 8.46
N TRP A 148 -7.76 16.45 8.33
CA TRP A 148 -7.14 17.31 9.33
C TRP A 148 -7.75 18.73 9.35
N ILE A 149 -7.95 19.34 8.18
CA ILE A 149 -8.43 20.72 8.07
C ILE A 149 -9.95 20.82 8.28
N VAL A 150 -10.72 19.99 7.58
CA VAL A 150 -12.19 20.09 7.53
C VAL A 150 -12.85 19.33 8.67
N LYS A 151 -12.37 18.10 8.96
CA LYS A 151 -12.93 17.25 10.02
C LYS A 151 -12.26 17.47 11.37
N ARG A 152 -11.13 18.19 11.42
CA ARG A 152 -10.30 18.37 12.62
C ARG A 152 -9.90 17.03 13.25
N GLN A 153 -9.73 16.00 12.42
CA GLN A 153 -9.34 14.66 12.82
C GLN A 153 -7.90 14.38 12.36
N ASN A 154 -7.03 14.05 13.31
CA ASN A 154 -5.65 13.68 12.99
C ASN A 154 -5.58 12.20 12.62
N LEU A 155 -5.55 11.92 11.32
CA LEU A 155 -5.38 10.56 10.80
C LEU A 155 -3.91 10.09 10.76
N VAL A 156 -2.96 11.02 10.79
CA VAL A 156 -1.52 10.72 10.74
C VAL A 156 -1.08 9.98 12.00
N ARG A 157 -1.59 10.39 13.17
CA ARG A 157 -1.22 9.74 14.45
C ARG A 157 -1.60 8.26 14.49
N PRO A 158 -2.87 7.85 14.21
CA PRO A 158 -3.22 6.43 14.11
C PRO A 158 -2.41 5.66 13.06
N MET A 159 -2.00 6.29 11.96
CA MET A 159 -1.16 5.65 10.95
C MET A 159 0.27 5.37 11.44
N ALA A 160 0.83 6.27 12.25
CA ALA A 160 2.19 6.14 12.77
C ALA A 160 2.27 5.26 14.03
N THR A 161 1.31 5.41 14.95
CA THR A 161 1.34 4.72 16.25
C THR A 161 0.45 3.48 16.30
N GLY A 162 -0.49 3.32 15.36
CA GLY A 162 -1.55 2.32 15.44
C GLY A 162 -2.62 2.61 16.50
N ILE A 163 -2.55 3.78 17.16
CA ILE A 163 -3.44 4.13 18.28
C ILE A 163 -4.41 5.22 17.85
N GLN A 164 -5.71 4.91 17.98
CA GLN A 164 -6.82 5.84 17.73
C GLN A 164 -7.59 6.10 19.04
N TYR A 165 -7.93 7.37 19.30
CA TYR A 165 -8.84 7.72 20.40
C TYR A 165 -10.27 7.49 19.97
N LEU A 166 -11.01 6.75 20.77
CA LEU A 166 -12.42 6.47 20.56
C LEU A 166 -13.28 7.48 21.34
N PRO A 167 -14.45 7.87 20.80
CA PRO A 167 -15.46 8.58 21.59
C PRO A 167 -15.91 7.73 22.80
N PRO A 168 -16.45 8.35 23.86
CA PRO A 168 -17.03 7.62 24.99
C PRO A 168 -18.06 6.57 24.50
N GLY A 169 -17.91 5.32 24.96
CA GLY A 169 -18.76 4.19 24.54
C GLY A 169 -18.32 3.43 23.30
N GLY A 170 -17.18 3.77 22.68
CA GLY A 170 -16.62 2.98 21.57
C GLY A 170 -16.13 1.60 22.01
N GLU A 171 -16.57 0.55 21.33
CA GLU A 171 -16.08 -0.81 21.57
C GLU A 171 -14.61 -0.96 21.15
N LYS A 172 -13.81 -1.63 21.99
CA LYS A 172 -12.41 -1.90 21.68
C LYS A 172 -12.32 -3.03 20.65
N PRO A 173 -11.70 -2.80 19.48
CA PRO A 173 -11.55 -3.84 18.48
C PRO A 173 -10.59 -4.94 18.97
N GLY A 174 -10.82 -6.17 18.51
CA GLY A 174 -9.93 -7.30 18.77
C GLY A 174 -8.57 -7.10 18.14
N ILE A 175 -7.52 -7.15 18.98
CA ILE A 175 -6.12 -7.03 18.55
C ILE A 175 -5.52 -8.43 18.46
N MET A 176 -4.85 -8.71 17.34
CA MET A 176 -4.15 -9.98 17.16
C MET A 176 -2.90 -10.05 18.07
N SER A 177 -2.62 -11.24 18.60
CA SER A 177 -1.46 -11.44 19.47
C SER A 177 -0.13 -11.16 18.77
N MET A 178 0.83 -10.61 19.53
CA MET A 178 2.17 -10.24 19.02
C MET A 178 2.88 -11.39 18.30
N ARG A 179 2.75 -12.63 18.81
CA ARG A 179 3.37 -13.82 18.20
C ARG A 179 2.88 -14.03 16.76
N ARG A 180 1.56 -13.99 16.53
CA ARG A 180 0.99 -14.16 15.19
C ARG A 180 1.41 -13.02 14.26
N THR A 181 1.51 -11.80 14.79
CA THR A 181 1.99 -10.64 14.04
C THR A 181 3.41 -10.82 13.55
N VAL A 182 4.32 -11.22 14.44
CA VAL A 182 5.71 -11.50 14.09
C VAL A 182 5.78 -12.65 13.09
N SER A 183 5.01 -13.73 13.29
CA SER A 183 4.98 -14.86 12.34
C SER A 183 4.54 -14.44 10.93
N LEU A 184 3.50 -13.62 10.79
CA LEU A 184 3.06 -13.12 9.48
C LEU A 184 4.10 -12.19 8.84
N PHE A 185 4.77 -11.37 9.65
CA PHE A 185 5.84 -10.52 9.16
C PHE A 185 7.03 -11.34 8.67
N LEU A 186 7.50 -12.33 9.45
CA LEU A 186 8.58 -13.22 9.03
C LEU A 186 8.20 -14.02 7.77
N LEU A 187 6.97 -14.51 7.69
CA LEU A 187 6.46 -15.17 6.49
C LEU A 187 6.52 -14.24 5.26
N SER A 188 6.14 -12.96 5.43
CA SER A 188 6.23 -11.98 4.34
C SER A 188 7.67 -11.69 3.89
N VAL A 189 8.62 -11.70 4.83
CA VAL A 189 10.06 -11.57 4.53
C VAL A 189 10.52 -12.77 3.72
N ILE A 190 10.20 -13.99 4.16
CA ILE A 190 10.56 -15.23 3.46
C ILE A 190 10.03 -15.22 2.02
N ILE A 191 8.73 -14.95 1.84
CA ILE A 191 8.10 -14.89 0.51
C ILE A 191 8.79 -13.83 -0.36
N ALA A 192 9.02 -12.62 0.16
CA ALA A 192 9.68 -11.56 -0.59
C ALA A 192 11.12 -11.92 -0.98
N THR A 193 11.86 -12.59 -0.09
CA THR A 193 13.24 -13.05 -0.40
C THR A 193 13.24 -14.15 -1.45
N MET A 194 12.29 -15.09 -1.41
CA MET A 194 12.17 -16.13 -2.43
C MET A 194 11.85 -15.53 -3.79
N ILE A 195 10.92 -14.56 -3.85
CA ILE A 195 10.57 -13.86 -5.08
C ILE A 195 11.78 -13.07 -5.63
N GLY A 196 12.56 -12.43 -4.75
CA GLY A 196 13.73 -11.64 -5.16
C GLY A 196 14.95 -12.46 -5.58
N GLN A 197 14.90 -13.80 -5.46
CA GLN A 197 15.95 -14.73 -5.90
C GLN A 197 15.62 -15.42 -7.24
N LEU A 198 14.39 -15.29 -7.74
CA LEU A 198 13.94 -15.75 -9.06
C LEU A 198 14.47 -14.82 -10.17
#